data_AF-A0A8P4KG61-F1
#
_entry.id   AF-A0A8P4KG61-F1
#
_cell.length_a   1.000
_cell.length_b   1.000
_cell.length_c   1.000
_cell.angle_alpha   90.00
_cell.angle_beta   90.00
_cell.angle_gamma   90.00
#
_symmetry.space_group_name_H-M   'P 1'
#
loop_
_entity.id
_entity.type
_entity.pdbx_description
1 polymer ?
#
loop_
_entity_poly.entity_id
_entity_poly.type
_entity_poly.pdbx_seq_one_letter_code
_entity_poly.pdbx_strand_id
1 'polypeptide(L)'
;MRLSGVLVCVFLLWVEGSWGDTPANCTYEDLVGTWVFQVSKGGRDKTINCSAEATGESTVTVTLEKLSVATDELGHTGFFTLIYNQGFEVVLNGYKWFGFFKDGYFRIRRGSDECAIESIAVAASPIPKL
;
A
#
# COMPACT_ATOMS: atom_id res chain seq x y z
N MET A 1 -37.22 -22.65 26.41
CA MET A 1 -36.05 -23.41 25.87
C MET A 1 -35.95 -23.42 24.34
N ARG A 2 -37.06 -23.46 23.58
CA ARG A 2 -37.00 -23.53 22.09
C ARG A 2 -36.66 -22.21 21.38
N LEU A 3 -37.05 -21.06 21.94
CA LEU A 3 -36.77 -19.73 21.34
C LEU A 3 -35.27 -19.37 21.35
N SER A 4 -34.56 -19.80 22.39
CA SER A 4 -33.12 -19.48 22.57
C SER A 4 -32.23 -20.19 21.57
N GLY A 5 -32.58 -21.43 21.17
CA GLY A 5 -31.83 -22.17 20.15
C GLY A 5 -32.01 -21.59 18.75
N VAL A 6 -33.22 -21.10 18.42
CA VAL A 6 -33.49 -20.43 17.14
C VAL A 6 -32.69 -19.14 17.02
N LEU A 7 -32.60 -18.35 18.10
CA LEU A 7 -31.82 -17.11 18.11
C LEU A 7 -30.32 -17.37 17.87
N VAL A 8 -29.76 -18.41 18.50
CA VAL A 8 -28.35 -18.81 18.33
C VAL A 8 -28.07 -19.26 16.89
N CYS A 9 -28.98 -20.03 16.28
CA CYS A 9 -28.84 -20.44 14.88
C CYS A 9 -28.89 -19.24 13.91
N VAL A 10 -29.73 -18.24 14.17
CA VAL A 10 -29.79 -17.01 13.36
C VAL A 10 -28.50 -16.19 13.50
N PHE A 11 -27.94 -16.08 14.71
CA PHE A 11 -26.65 -15.40 14.93
C PHE A 11 -25.48 -16.09 14.23
N LEU A 12 -25.47 -17.43 14.19
CA LEU A 12 -24.41 -18.20 13.51
C LEU A 12 -24.50 -18.11 11.97
N LEU A 13 -25.70 -17.89 11.42
CA LEU A 13 -25.91 -17.68 9.98
C LEU A 13 -25.56 -16.26 9.51
N TRP A 14 -25.31 -15.33 10.45
CA TRP A 14 -24.89 -13.95 10.19
C TRP A 14 -23.40 -13.70 10.35
N VAL A 15 -22.61 -14.77 10.55
CA VAL A 15 -21.15 -14.65 10.48
C VAL A 15 -20.75 -14.59 9.01
N GLU A 16 -20.79 -13.39 8.43
CA GLU A 16 -20.17 -13.13 7.14
C GLU A 16 -18.67 -13.45 7.26
N GLY A 17 -18.15 -14.24 6.31
CA GLY A 17 -16.76 -14.66 6.32
C GLY A 17 -15.83 -13.44 6.21
N SER A 18 -14.86 -13.33 7.11
CA SER A 18 -13.83 -12.30 7.04
C SER A 18 -12.85 -12.65 5.92
N TRP A 19 -12.76 -11.81 4.90
CA TRP A 19 -11.67 -11.85 3.93
C TRP A 19 -10.49 -11.06 4.49
N GLY A 20 -9.41 -11.75 4.84
CA GLY A 20 -8.22 -11.14 5.42
C GLY A 20 -7.21 -10.65 4.37
N ASP A 21 -7.16 -11.33 3.22
CA ASP A 21 -6.19 -11.06 2.15
C ASP A 21 -6.88 -10.39 0.96
N THR A 22 -6.13 -9.55 0.25
CA THR A 22 -6.55 -9.08 -1.07
C THR A 22 -6.49 -10.21 -2.10
N PRO A 23 -7.23 -10.13 -3.21
CA PRO A 23 -7.13 -11.10 -4.29
C PRO A 23 -5.77 -11.11 -5.02
N ALA A 24 -4.82 -10.25 -4.65
CA ALA A 24 -3.51 -10.17 -5.26
C ALA A 24 -2.66 -11.42 -4.97
N ASN A 25 -1.82 -11.79 -5.93
CA ASN A 25 -0.86 -12.88 -5.82
C ASN A 25 0.39 -12.56 -6.64
N CYS A 26 1.08 -11.47 -6.30
CA CYS A 26 2.26 -10.99 -7.01
C CYS A 26 3.55 -11.56 -6.42
N THR A 27 4.57 -11.75 -7.27
CA THR A 27 5.88 -12.27 -6.87
C THR A 27 6.88 -11.16 -6.60
N TYR A 28 8.02 -11.53 -6.00
CA TYR A 28 9.14 -10.61 -5.81
C TYR A 28 9.68 -10.09 -7.15
N GLU A 29 9.74 -10.96 -8.17
CA GLU A 29 10.18 -10.62 -9.51
C GLU A 29 9.26 -9.59 -10.18
N ASP A 30 7.95 -9.62 -9.89
CA ASP A 30 6.99 -8.62 -10.37
C ASP A 30 7.22 -7.25 -9.71
N LEU A 31 7.76 -7.21 -8.50
CA LEU A 31 8.07 -5.98 -7.76
C LEU A 31 9.35 -5.31 -8.25
N VAL A 32 10.35 -6.08 -8.68
CA VAL A 32 11.68 -5.55 -9.07
C VAL A 32 11.61 -4.80 -10.41
N GLY A 33 11.82 -3.49 -10.37
CA GLY A 33 11.80 -2.64 -11.54
C GLY A 33 11.68 -1.17 -11.18
N THR A 34 11.43 -0.34 -12.18
CA THR A 34 11.20 1.09 -12.00
C THR A 34 9.70 1.36 -11.94
N TRP A 35 9.29 2.12 -10.93
CA TRP A 35 7.91 2.45 -10.62
C TRP A 35 7.73 3.96 -10.63
N VAL A 36 6.59 4.43 -11.16
CA VAL A 36 6.19 5.83 -11.06
C VAL A 36 5.07 5.95 -10.04
N PHE A 37 5.36 6.56 -8.90
CA PHE A 37 4.38 6.86 -7.86
C PHE A 37 3.68 8.18 -8.20
N GLN A 38 2.40 8.12 -8.52
CA GLN A 38 1.52 9.28 -8.68
C GLN A 38 1.10 9.75 -7.29
N VAL A 39 1.30 11.03 -6.98
CA VAL A 39 1.22 11.60 -5.64
C VAL A 39 0.18 12.74 -5.67
N SER A 40 -0.91 12.63 -4.92
CA SER A 40 -1.95 13.66 -4.78
C SER A 40 -1.46 14.90 -4.03
N LYS A 41 -2.35 15.88 -3.91
CA LYS A 41 -2.12 17.08 -3.10
C LYS A 41 -2.21 16.82 -1.59
N GLY A 42 -2.82 15.69 -1.21
CA GLY A 42 -3.59 15.50 0.01
C GLY A 42 -2.92 15.82 1.36
N GLY A 43 -3.76 15.78 2.40
CA GLY A 43 -3.44 16.07 3.80
C GLY A 43 -2.11 15.47 4.27
N ARG A 44 -1.45 16.16 5.21
CA ARG A 44 -0.16 15.73 5.78
C ARG A 44 -0.36 15.19 7.21
N ASP A 45 -1.54 14.65 7.49
CA ASP A 45 -2.09 14.35 8.81
C ASP A 45 -3.17 13.28 8.74
N LYS A 46 -3.18 12.28 9.66
CA LYS A 46 -3.88 10.95 9.63
C LYS A 46 -5.35 10.84 9.19
N THR A 47 -5.96 11.95 8.80
CA THR A 47 -7.34 12.12 8.39
C THR A 47 -7.55 12.00 6.87
N ILE A 48 -6.49 11.80 6.07
CA ILE A 48 -6.63 11.72 4.62
C ILE A 48 -7.45 10.50 4.18
N ASN A 49 -8.37 10.71 3.23
CA ASN A 49 -9.13 9.64 2.60
C ASN A 49 -8.53 9.26 1.24
N CYS A 50 -7.65 8.27 1.25
CA CYS A 50 -6.98 7.74 0.04
C CYS A 50 -7.96 7.24 -1.03
N SER A 51 -9.17 6.82 -0.64
CA SER A 51 -10.19 6.31 -1.58
C SER A 51 -10.90 7.44 -2.35
N ALA A 52 -10.86 8.67 -1.83
CA ALA A 52 -11.47 9.85 -2.47
C ALA A 52 -10.46 10.67 -3.28
N GLU A 53 -9.17 10.56 -2.96
CA GLU A 53 -8.07 11.30 -3.58
C GLU A 53 -7.64 10.63 -4.90
N ALA A 54 -8.39 10.85 -5.98
CA ALA A 54 -8.15 10.19 -7.27
C ALA A 54 -7.17 10.91 -8.20
N THR A 55 -6.77 12.16 -7.89
CA THR A 55 -5.96 12.99 -8.80
C THR A 55 -4.51 13.08 -8.34
N GLY A 56 -3.59 12.55 -9.15
CA GLY A 56 -2.15 12.76 -8.97
C GLY A 56 -1.76 14.19 -9.33
N GLU A 57 -1.18 14.92 -8.38
CA GLU A 57 -0.67 16.30 -8.57
C GLU A 57 0.83 16.28 -8.92
N SER A 58 1.57 15.28 -8.46
CA SER A 58 3.01 15.13 -8.69
C SER A 58 3.42 13.66 -8.88
N THR A 59 4.64 13.43 -9.36
CA THR A 59 5.16 12.08 -9.60
C THR A 59 6.50 11.87 -8.93
N VAL A 60 6.74 10.67 -8.41
CA VAL A 60 8.04 10.24 -7.88
C VAL A 60 8.41 8.92 -8.53
N THR A 61 9.52 8.88 -9.26
CA THR A 61 10.05 7.65 -9.84
C THR A 61 10.98 6.97 -8.85
N VAL A 62 10.79 5.67 -8.65
CA VAL A 62 11.62 4.85 -7.75
C VAL A 62 12.04 3.59 -8.48
N THR A 63 13.33 3.25 -8.42
CA THR A 63 13.87 1.99 -8.93
C THR A 63 14.13 1.04 -7.78
N LEU A 64 13.58 -0.17 -7.89
CA LEU A 64 13.69 -1.25 -6.92
C LEU A 64 14.60 -2.34 -7.48
N GLU A 65 15.75 -2.54 -6.86
CA GLU A 65 16.80 -3.48 -7.28
C GLU A 65 16.95 -4.64 -6.30
N LYS A 66 17.32 -5.82 -6.81
CA LYS A 66 17.63 -6.97 -5.94
C LYS A 66 18.76 -6.60 -4.96
N LEU A 67 18.76 -6.97 -3.68
CA LEU A 67 17.84 -7.79 -2.88
C LEU A 67 16.75 -6.99 -2.14
N SER A 68 16.98 -5.70 -1.93
CA SER A 68 16.10 -4.82 -1.15
C SER A 68 16.48 -3.35 -1.32
N VAL A 69 17.12 -2.96 -2.44
CA VAL A 69 17.65 -1.60 -2.62
C VAL A 69 16.63 -0.75 -3.36
N ALA A 70 16.33 0.43 -2.83
CA ALA A 70 15.47 1.43 -3.49
C ALA A 70 16.28 2.69 -3.81
N THR A 71 16.12 3.23 -5.01
CA THR A 71 16.78 4.47 -5.45
C THR A 71 15.80 5.41 -6.14
N ASP A 72 15.98 6.73 -5.98
CA ASP A 72 15.24 7.74 -6.74
C ASP A 72 16.12 8.39 -7.82
N GLU A 73 15.50 9.23 -8.68
CA GLU A 73 16.21 9.96 -9.74
C GLU A 73 17.24 10.97 -9.23
N LEU A 74 17.15 11.37 -7.95
CA LEU A 74 18.10 12.28 -7.31
C LEU A 74 19.30 11.54 -6.70
N GLY A 75 19.32 10.21 -6.77
CA GLY A 75 20.40 9.37 -6.26
C GLY A 75 20.31 9.10 -4.76
N HIS A 76 19.18 9.41 -4.10
CA HIS A 76 18.96 8.94 -2.74
C HIS A 76 18.80 7.41 -2.75
N THR A 77 19.29 6.78 -1.70
CA THR A 77 19.20 5.34 -1.52
C THR A 77 18.40 5.01 -0.26
N GLY A 78 17.74 3.87 -0.32
CA GLY A 78 16.86 3.37 0.72
C GLY A 78 16.68 1.86 0.58
N PHE A 79 15.63 1.33 1.19
CA PHE A 79 15.34 -0.10 1.07
C PHE A 79 13.87 -0.35 0.77
N PHE A 80 13.56 -1.54 0.27
CA PHE A 80 12.18 -2.00 0.15
C PHE A 80 12.04 -3.45 0.62
N THR A 81 10.80 -3.85 0.85
CA THR A 81 10.44 -5.23 1.15
C THR A 81 9.10 -5.59 0.52
N LEU A 82 8.99 -6.83 0.06
CA LEU A 82 7.73 -7.43 -0.37
C LEU A 82 6.94 -7.86 0.88
N ILE A 83 5.65 -7.56 0.90
CA ILE A 83 4.73 -8.02 1.93
C ILE A 83 3.97 -9.22 1.36
N TYR A 84 4.51 -10.41 1.63
CA TYR A 84 4.03 -11.69 1.12
C TYR A 84 3.81 -11.68 -0.40
N ASN A 85 2.57 -11.66 -0.88
CA ASN A 85 2.18 -11.49 -2.28
C ASN A 85 1.15 -10.37 -2.47
N GLN A 86 0.98 -9.55 -1.43
CA GLN A 86 -0.13 -8.61 -1.25
C GLN A 86 0.26 -7.18 -1.59
N GLY A 87 1.49 -6.78 -1.25
CA GLY A 87 1.95 -5.42 -1.40
C GLY A 87 3.44 -5.27 -1.12
N PHE A 88 3.89 -4.03 -0.90
CA PHE A 88 5.28 -3.74 -0.60
C PHE A 88 5.45 -2.49 0.25
N GLU A 89 6.52 -2.42 1.05
CA GLU A 89 6.96 -1.18 1.72
C GLU A 89 8.28 -0.71 1.09
N VAL A 90 8.40 0.58 0.76
CA VAL A 90 9.65 1.25 0.35
C VAL A 90 9.99 2.33 1.36
N VAL A 91 11.21 2.40 1.86
CA VAL A 91 11.70 3.48 2.71
C VAL A 91 12.80 4.23 1.99
N LEU A 92 12.54 5.49 1.62
CA LEU A 92 13.42 6.29 0.78
C LEU A 92 13.29 7.79 1.09
N ASN A 93 14.43 8.49 1.19
CA ASN A 93 14.51 9.95 1.37
C ASN A 93 13.65 10.50 2.53
N GLY A 94 13.61 9.80 3.66
CA GLY A 94 12.82 10.20 4.84
C GLY A 94 11.32 9.88 4.76
N TYR A 95 10.88 9.18 3.71
CA TYR A 95 9.51 8.68 3.55
C TYR A 95 9.48 7.16 3.60
N LYS A 96 8.36 6.61 4.03
CA LYS A 96 7.94 5.26 3.72
C LYS A 96 6.84 5.29 2.66
N TRP A 97 6.71 4.26 1.87
CA TRP A 97 5.64 4.06 0.90
C TRP A 97 5.14 2.66 1.14
N PHE A 98 3.84 2.46 1.25
CA PHE A 98 3.26 1.11 1.29
C PHE A 98 2.11 1.08 0.29
N GLY A 99 1.83 -0.03 -0.35
CA GLY A 99 0.67 -0.19 -1.22
C GLY A 99 0.34 -1.65 -1.42
N PHE A 100 -0.92 -1.94 -1.69
CA PHE A 100 -1.33 -3.24 -2.18
C PHE A 100 -1.16 -3.28 -3.69
N PHE A 101 -0.85 -4.46 -4.23
CA PHE A 101 -0.85 -4.63 -5.67
C PHE A 101 -2.28 -4.44 -6.20
N LYS A 102 -2.43 -3.67 -7.29
CA LYS A 102 -3.70 -3.35 -7.99
C LYS A 102 -4.66 -2.39 -7.28
N ASP A 103 -4.69 -2.33 -5.95
CA ASP A 103 -5.66 -1.52 -5.19
C ASP A 103 -5.11 -0.20 -4.63
N GLY A 104 -4.00 0.29 -5.17
CA GLY A 104 -3.43 1.60 -4.89
C GLY A 104 -2.27 1.58 -3.89
N TYR A 105 -1.64 2.73 -3.74
CA TYR A 105 -0.42 2.92 -2.96
C TYR A 105 -0.62 4.05 -1.96
N PHE A 106 0.33 4.20 -1.05
CA PHE A 106 0.36 5.26 -0.08
C PHE A 106 1.81 5.61 0.27
N ARG A 107 2.00 6.87 0.62
CA ARG A 107 3.25 7.44 1.13
C ARG A 107 3.09 7.61 2.65
N ILE A 108 4.15 7.81 3.42
CA ILE A 108 4.19 8.11 4.86
C ILE A 108 5.50 8.89 5.09
N ARG A 109 5.55 9.97 5.89
CA ARG A 109 6.83 10.59 6.33
C ARG A 109 7.30 9.94 7.63
N ARG A 110 8.61 9.68 7.82
CA ARG A 110 9.13 9.23 9.13
C ARG A 110 9.03 10.37 10.16
N GLY A 111 8.57 10.09 11.39
CA GLY A 111 8.72 11.01 12.53
C GLY A 111 7.59 11.08 13.58
N SER A 112 6.55 10.26 13.51
CA SER A 112 5.55 10.15 14.61
C SER A 112 5.38 8.69 14.99
N ASP A 113 5.62 8.36 16.25
CA ASP A 113 5.65 6.99 16.81
C ASP A 113 4.26 6.35 16.96
N GLU A 114 3.28 6.85 16.21
CA GLU A 114 1.95 6.27 16.12
C GLU A 114 1.88 5.43 14.84
N CYS A 115 1.16 4.32 14.89
CA CYS A 115 0.77 3.52 13.72
C CYS A 115 -0.21 4.33 12.82
N ALA A 116 0.17 5.55 12.45
CA ALA A 116 -0.62 6.57 11.80
C ALA A 116 -0.20 6.67 10.33
N ILE A 117 -1.04 6.03 9.51
CA ILE A 117 -1.19 6.17 8.06
C ILE A 117 -1.23 7.64 7.65
N GLU A 118 -0.61 8.01 6.52
CA GLU A 118 -0.91 9.26 5.78
C GLU A 118 -0.38 9.24 4.33
N SER A 119 -1.24 8.80 3.41
CA SER A 119 -0.95 8.63 1.99
C SER A 119 -0.77 9.95 1.25
N ILE A 120 0.06 9.91 0.20
CA ILE A 120 0.00 10.91 -0.87
C ILE A 120 0.11 10.18 -2.21
N ALA A 121 0.83 9.05 -2.30
CA ALA A 121 0.72 8.20 -3.47
C ALA A 121 -0.74 7.73 -3.66
N VAL A 122 -1.27 7.80 -4.88
CA VAL A 122 -2.60 7.36 -5.30
C VAL A 122 -2.49 6.17 -6.25
N ALA A 123 -1.42 6.13 -7.03
CA ALA A 123 -1.14 5.05 -7.96
C ALA A 123 0.37 4.82 -8.08
N ALA A 124 0.74 3.61 -8.43
CA ALA A 124 2.08 3.24 -8.84
C ALA A 124 1.94 2.28 -10.01
N SER A 125 2.64 2.62 -11.07
CA SER A 125 2.65 1.82 -12.28
C SER A 125 4.09 1.44 -12.59
N PRO A 126 4.35 0.16 -12.90
CA PRO A 126 5.67 -0.25 -13.34
C PRO A 126 5.92 0.35 -14.73
N ILE A 127 7.14 0.80 -14.99
CA ILE A 127 7.57 1.16 -16.33
C ILE A 127 7.88 -0.16 -17.06
N PRO A 128 7.18 -0.49 -18.16
CA PRO A 128 7.47 -1.71 -18.91
C PRO A 128 8.93 -1.72 -19.36
N LYS A 129 9.61 -2.84 -19.16
CA LYS A 129 10.92 -3.07 -19.78
C LYS A 129 10.69 -3.25 -21.29
N LEU A 130 11.34 -2.42 -22.11
CA LEU A 130 11.36 -2.53 -23.57
C LEU A 130 11.90 -3.89 -24.03
#